data_AF-A0A4V2HV60-F1
#
_entry.id   AF-A0A4V2HV60-F1
#
_cell.length_a   1.000
_cell.length_b   1.000
_cell.length_c   1.000
_cell.angle_alpha   90.00
_cell.angle_beta   90.00
_cell.angle_gamma   90.00
#
_symmetry.space_group_name_H-M   'P 1'
#
loop_
_entity.id
_entity.type
_entity.pdbx_description
1 polymer ?
#
loop_
_entity_poly.entity_id
_entity_poly.type
_entity_poly.pdbx_seq_one_letter_code
_entity_poly.pdbx_strand_id
1 'polypeptide(L)'
;MTKEAKIILDLRAKLNDVEHKQVELIAERDELAFAALVDRDKKAADRVAAINSELSGLTNQIGAISAALKEAAKREAAAAVAERAKRRRDDARKAETIVAEVEGLGCEMDKALTAAKDAAVLIENKLAELRRLSGGGPMTESVRVNLCRAVVSANMFSPLHTVVLAPDERTTVQMLTTPWGRSIRNWIAGVLGTEKEREAA
;
A
#
# COMPACT_ATOMS: atom_id res chain seq x y z
N MET A 1 15.90 -11.32 3.14
CA MET A 1 16.72 -10.57 4.12
C MET A 1 17.55 -9.57 3.33
N THR A 2 17.44 -8.26 3.61
CA THR A 2 18.21 -7.22 2.89
C THR A 2 19.69 -7.29 3.25
N LYS A 3 20.57 -6.75 2.40
CA LYS A 3 22.01 -6.68 2.67
C LYS A 3 22.30 -5.89 3.95
N GLU A 4 21.54 -4.83 4.16
CA GLU A 4 21.59 -3.94 5.31
C GLU A 4 21.16 -4.66 6.60
N ALA A 5 20.11 -5.48 6.56
CA ALA A 5 19.67 -6.27 7.73
C ALA A 5 20.73 -7.27 8.19
N LYS A 6 21.46 -7.89 7.25
CA LYS A 6 22.57 -8.79 7.56
C LYS A 6 23.73 -8.03 8.23
N ILE A 7 24.09 -6.86 7.70
CA ILE A 7 25.13 -6.00 8.29
C ILE A 7 24.75 -5.55 9.70
N ILE A 8 23.48 -5.18 9.94
CA ILE A 8 22.99 -4.79 11.26
C ILE A 8 23.08 -5.95 12.26
N LEU A 9 22.71 -7.16 11.86
CA LEU A 9 22.85 -8.36 12.69
C LEU A 9 24.31 -8.65 13.03
N ASP A 10 25.20 -8.60 12.04
CA ASP A 10 26.64 -8.83 12.24
C ASP A 10 27.26 -7.77 13.17
N LEU A 11 26.86 -6.50 13.04
CA LEU A 11 27.33 -5.42 13.92
C LEU A 11 26.78 -5.54 15.34
N ARG A 12 25.55 -6.02 15.53
CA ARG A 12 24.98 -6.29 16.86
C ARG A 12 25.69 -7.45 17.56
N ALA A 13 26.00 -8.51 16.83
CA ALA A 13 26.79 -9.63 17.38
C ALA A 13 28.16 -9.12 17.85
N LYS A 14 28.86 -8.36 17.00
CA LYS A 14 30.16 -7.76 17.36
C LYS A 14 30.07 -6.81 18.56
N LEU A 15 28.98 -6.03 18.67
CA LEU A 15 28.78 -5.14 19.81
C LEU A 15 28.66 -5.95 21.12
N ASN A 16 27.82 -6.99 21.12
CA ASN A 16 27.66 -7.88 22.27
C ASN A 16 28.99 -8.54 22.68
N ASP A 17 29.78 -9.02 21.71
CA ASP A 17 31.07 -9.65 21.99
C ASP A 17 32.06 -8.66 22.66
N VAL A 18 32.08 -7.42 22.18
CA VAL A 18 32.95 -6.35 22.72
C VAL A 18 32.46 -5.88 24.10
N GLU A 19 31.15 -5.77 24.32
CA GLU A 19 30.56 -5.45 25.62
C GLU A 19 30.80 -6.55 26.65
N HIS A 20 30.69 -7.83 26.26
CA HIS A 20 31.01 -8.96 27.13
C HIS A 20 32.47 -8.92 27.59
N LYS A 21 33.39 -8.71 26.64
CA LYS A 21 34.82 -8.57 26.95
C LYS A 21 35.11 -7.37 27.87
N GLN A 22 34.38 -6.26 27.70
CA GLN A 22 34.50 -5.10 28.58
C GLN A 22 34.10 -5.44 30.02
N VAL A 23 33.01 -6.19 30.21
CA VAL A 23 32.54 -6.64 31.53
C VAL A 23 33.56 -7.57 32.20
N GLU A 24 34.11 -8.54 31.46
CA GLU A 24 35.15 -9.45 31.97
C GLU A 24 36.39 -8.68 32.45
N LEU A 25 36.87 -7.72 31.66
CA LEU A 25 38.03 -6.91 32.02
C LEU A 25 37.76 -5.99 33.22
N ILE A 26 36.53 -5.48 33.37
CA ILE A 26 36.14 -4.71 34.57
C ILE A 26 36.17 -5.59 35.82
N ALA A 27 35.65 -6.81 35.74
CA ALA A 27 35.69 -7.76 36.85
C ALA A 27 37.15 -8.10 37.24
N GLU A 28 38.00 -8.42 36.26
CA GLU A 28 39.43 -8.70 36.50
C GLU A 28 40.15 -7.50 37.13
N ARG A 29 39.86 -6.28 36.66
CA ARG A 29 40.42 -5.05 37.24
C ARG A 29 40.03 -4.90 38.72
N ASP A 30 38.76 -5.15 39.05
CA ASP A 30 38.23 -4.95 40.40
C ASP A 30 38.82 -5.97 41.39
N GLU A 31 39.05 -7.22 40.95
CA GLU A 31 39.76 -8.24 41.74
C GLU A 31 41.22 -7.84 42.03
N LEU A 32 41.91 -7.26 41.05
CA LEU A 32 43.33 -6.86 41.17
C LEU A 32 43.53 -5.51 41.87
N ALA A 33 42.48 -4.69 41.99
CA ALA A 33 42.58 -3.32 42.48
C ALA A 33 43.10 -3.25 43.93
N PHE A 34 42.69 -4.18 44.79
CA PHE A 34 43.13 -4.23 46.18
C PHE A 34 44.64 -4.52 46.28
N ALA A 35 45.11 -5.57 45.59
CA ALA A 35 46.53 -5.96 45.58
C ALA A 35 47.43 -4.86 44.96
N ALA A 36 46.93 -4.17 43.92
CA ALA A 36 47.66 -3.08 43.29
C ALA A 36 47.80 -1.84 44.19
N LEU A 37 46.76 -1.48 44.94
CA LEU A 37 46.72 -0.22 45.72
C LEU A 37 47.17 -0.37 47.17
N VAL A 38 46.81 -1.47 47.84
CA VAL A 38 47.05 -1.69 49.26
C VAL A 38 48.34 -2.47 49.48
N ASP A 39 48.48 -3.61 48.81
CA ASP A 39 49.65 -4.50 48.96
C ASP A 39 50.87 -4.02 48.15
N ARG A 40 50.68 -3.00 47.30
CA ARG A 40 51.71 -2.42 46.41
C ARG A 40 52.39 -3.47 45.53
N ASP A 41 51.67 -4.51 45.11
CA ASP A 41 52.20 -5.48 44.17
C ASP A 41 52.36 -4.84 42.78
N LYS A 42 53.61 -4.73 42.35
CA LYS A 42 53.99 -4.15 41.06
C LYS A 42 53.35 -4.91 39.88
N LYS A 43 53.22 -6.23 39.95
CA LYS A 43 52.62 -7.02 38.85
C LYS A 43 51.13 -6.74 38.72
N ALA A 44 50.42 -6.64 39.85
CA ALA A 44 49.01 -6.27 39.86
C ALA A 44 48.80 -4.85 39.31
N ALA A 45 49.66 -3.89 39.70
CA ALA A 45 49.62 -2.53 39.16
C ALA A 45 49.85 -2.47 37.65
N ASP A 46 50.85 -3.20 37.12
CA ASP A 46 51.14 -3.27 35.69
C ASP A 46 49.97 -3.90 34.90
N ARG A 47 49.32 -4.93 35.45
CA ARG A 47 48.14 -5.55 34.81
C ARG A 47 46.92 -4.63 34.83
N VAL A 48 46.64 -3.93 35.93
CA VAL A 48 45.56 -2.93 36.00
C VAL A 48 45.78 -1.80 34.98
N ALA A 49 47.03 -1.34 34.80
CA ALA A 49 47.35 -0.36 33.77
C ALA A 49 47.09 -0.88 32.34
N ALA A 50 47.47 -2.13 32.06
CA ALA A 50 47.17 -2.77 30.78
C ALA A 50 45.66 -2.90 30.54
N ILE A 51 44.90 -3.36 31.55
CA ILE A 51 43.43 -3.46 31.48
C ILE A 51 42.80 -2.10 31.19
N ASN A 52 43.25 -1.02 31.85
CA ASN A 52 42.73 0.33 31.58
C ASN A 52 42.99 0.77 30.12
N SER A 53 44.14 0.42 29.55
CA SER A 53 44.43 0.66 28.13
C SER A 53 43.50 -0.15 27.22
N GLU A 54 43.29 -1.43 27.50
CA GLU A 54 42.35 -2.29 26.77
C GLU A 54 40.91 -1.76 26.86
N LEU A 55 40.44 -1.35 28.04
CA LEU A 55 39.11 -0.77 28.25
C LEU A 55 38.91 0.53 27.46
N SER A 56 39.93 1.38 27.37
CA SER A 56 39.88 2.58 26.52
C SER A 56 39.77 2.21 25.03
N GLY A 57 40.52 1.20 24.59
CA GLY A 57 40.42 0.64 23.24
C GLY A 57 39.02 0.09 22.93
N LEU A 58 38.44 -0.71 23.83
CA LEU A 58 37.09 -1.26 23.70
C LEU A 58 36.03 -0.15 23.68
N THR A 59 36.18 0.89 24.49
CA THR A 59 35.26 2.04 24.48
C THR A 59 35.22 2.73 23.11
N ASN A 60 36.39 2.92 22.48
CA ASN A 60 36.47 3.47 21.12
C ASN A 60 35.84 2.53 20.08
N GLN A 61 36.04 1.21 20.21
CA GLN A 61 35.43 0.21 19.35
C GLN A 61 33.90 0.20 19.47
N ILE A 62 33.36 0.23 20.70
CA ILE A 62 31.92 0.35 20.97
C ILE A 62 31.36 1.61 20.31
N GLY A 63 32.05 2.74 20.45
CA GLY A 63 31.68 3.99 19.81
C GLY A 63 31.63 3.88 18.28
N ALA A 64 32.63 3.27 17.66
CA ALA A 64 32.69 3.04 16.22
C ALA A 64 31.60 2.08 15.73
N ILE A 65 31.37 0.97 16.42
CA ILE A 65 30.32 -0.01 16.08
C ILE A 65 28.93 0.63 16.23
N SER A 66 28.71 1.40 17.30
CA SER A 66 27.46 2.11 17.53
C SER A 66 27.19 3.16 16.45
N ALA A 67 28.22 3.91 16.01
CA ALA A 67 28.09 4.85 14.91
C ALA A 67 27.76 4.12 13.58
N ALA A 68 28.43 3.00 13.31
CA ALA A 68 28.15 2.17 12.14
C ALA A 68 26.72 1.59 12.15
N LEU A 69 26.21 1.16 13.31
CA LEU A 69 24.83 0.70 13.48
C LEU A 69 23.81 1.81 13.17
N LYS A 70 24.04 3.03 13.66
CA LYS A 70 23.16 4.18 13.37
C LYS A 70 23.11 4.49 11.89
N GLU A 71 24.26 4.51 11.23
CA GLU A 71 24.34 4.76 9.78
C GLU A 71 23.71 3.62 8.97
N ALA A 72 23.93 2.35 9.36
CA ALA A 72 23.31 1.20 8.72
C ALA A 72 21.77 1.23 8.83
N ALA A 73 21.23 1.57 10.02
CA ALA A 73 19.79 1.72 10.23
C ALA A 73 19.20 2.88 9.39
N LYS A 74 19.93 4.00 9.28
CA LYS A 74 19.53 5.12 8.42
C LYS A 74 19.45 4.71 6.95
N ARG A 75 20.44 3.94 6.46
CA ARG A 75 20.46 3.43 5.08
C ARG A 75 19.35 2.44 4.82
N GLU A 76 19.08 1.53 5.76
CA GLU A 76 17.96 0.59 5.65
C GLU A 76 16.61 1.32 5.56
N ALA A 77 16.38 2.31 6.43
CA ALA A 77 15.17 3.13 6.40
C ALA A 77 15.03 3.89 5.07
N ALA A 78 16.12 4.47 4.56
CA ALA A 78 16.12 5.15 3.27
C ALA A 78 15.80 4.20 2.12
N ALA A 79 16.40 3.00 2.11
CA ALA A 79 16.12 1.96 1.11
C ALA A 79 14.65 1.50 1.17
N ALA A 80 14.11 1.29 2.37
CA ALA A 80 12.69 0.93 2.55
C ALA A 80 11.73 2.02 2.06
N VAL A 81 12.06 3.30 2.28
CA VAL A 81 11.29 4.43 1.75
C VAL A 81 11.36 4.48 0.23
N ALA A 82 12.54 4.27 -0.36
CA ALA A 82 12.73 4.23 -1.80
C ALA A 82 11.93 3.08 -2.45
N GLU A 83 11.96 1.88 -1.87
CA GLU A 83 11.18 0.73 -2.35
C GLU A 83 9.67 0.97 -2.26
N ARG A 84 9.18 1.55 -1.16
CA ARG A 84 7.76 1.93 -1.04
C ARG A 84 7.36 2.98 -2.08
N ALA A 85 8.22 3.96 -2.32
CA ALA A 85 7.98 4.99 -3.33
C ALA A 85 7.91 4.37 -4.73
N LYS A 86 8.83 3.45 -5.06
CA LYS A 86 8.83 2.71 -6.32
C LYS A 86 7.54 1.90 -6.50
N ARG A 87 7.15 1.11 -5.50
CA ARG A 87 5.89 0.35 -5.53
C ARG A 87 4.67 1.24 -5.74
N ARG A 88 4.59 2.37 -5.03
CA ARG A 88 3.50 3.34 -5.22
C ARG A 88 3.43 3.89 -6.64
N ARG A 89 4.57 4.08 -7.31
CA ARG A 89 4.60 4.49 -8.73
C ARG A 89 4.13 3.38 -9.65
N ASP A 90 4.59 2.15 -9.43
CA ASP A 90 4.14 0.98 -10.20
C ASP A 90 2.63 0.78 -10.05
N ASP A 91 2.10 0.93 -8.83
CA ASP A 91 0.67 0.87 -8.54
C ASP A 91 -0.10 2.03 -9.20
N ALA A 92 0.45 3.25 -9.21
CA ALA A 92 -0.15 4.40 -9.88
C ALA A 92 -0.27 4.20 -11.40
N ARG A 93 0.76 3.62 -12.04
CA ARG A 93 0.74 3.28 -13.48
C ARG A 93 -0.31 2.21 -13.80
N LYS A 94 -0.44 1.18 -12.95
CA LYS A 94 -1.51 0.18 -13.10
C LYS A 94 -2.90 0.80 -12.92
N ALA A 95 -3.05 1.67 -11.93
CA ALA A 95 -4.30 2.37 -11.66
C ALA A 95 -4.75 3.22 -12.87
N GLU A 96 -3.82 3.84 -13.61
CA GLU A 96 -4.15 4.60 -14.82
C GLU A 96 -4.85 3.73 -15.87
N THR A 97 -4.36 2.52 -16.10
CA THR A 97 -4.97 1.56 -17.04
C THR A 97 -6.36 1.14 -16.54
N ILE A 98 -6.47 0.77 -15.26
CA ILE A 98 -7.73 0.31 -14.66
C ILE A 98 -8.80 1.41 -14.70
N VAL A 99 -8.43 2.67 -14.45
CA VAL A 99 -9.39 3.79 -14.52
C VAL A 99 -9.97 3.92 -15.93
N ALA A 100 -9.13 3.83 -16.96
CA ALA A 100 -9.60 3.90 -18.34
C ALA A 100 -10.53 2.72 -18.69
N GLU A 101 -10.20 1.51 -18.23
CA GLU A 101 -11.05 0.32 -18.40
C GLU A 101 -12.41 0.49 -17.72
N VAL A 102 -12.45 0.99 -16.48
CA VAL A 102 -13.69 1.23 -15.73
C VAL A 102 -14.57 2.26 -16.44
N GLU A 103 -13.99 3.34 -16.96
CA GLU A 103 -14.75 4.34 -17.73
C GLU A 103 -15.28 3.77 -19.05
N GLY A 104 -14.49 2.92 -19.72
CA GLY A 104 -14.93 2.17 -20.90
C GLY A 104 -16.13 1.26 -20.60
N LEU A 105 -16.03 0.45 -19.55
CA LEU A 105 -17.11 -0.44 -19.09
C LEU A 105 -18.36 0.36 -18.68
N GLY A 106 -18.19 1.53 -18.06
CA GLY A 106 -19.30 2.43 -17.75
C GLY A 106 -20.04 2.91 -19.01
N CYS A 107 -19.30 3.26 -20.06
CA CYS A 107 -19.89 3.64 -21.35
C CYS A 107 -20.61 2.46 -22.04
N GLU A 108 -20.03 1.27 -21.99
CA GLU A 108 -20.66 0.05 -22.52
C GLU A 108 -21.95 -0.30 -21.78
N MET A 109 -21.96 -0.16 -20.46
CA MET A 109 -23.15 -0.36 -19.65
C MET A 109 -24.24 0.66 -19.97
N ASP A 110 -23.92 1.94 -20.12
CA ASP A 110 -24.88 2.98 -20.52
C ASP A 110 -25.50 2.69 -21.91
N LYS A 111 -24.68 2.21 -22.86
CA LYS A 111 -25.16 1.76 -24.18
C LYS A 111 -26.12 0.58 -24.06
N ALA A 112 -25.76 -0.43 -23.27
CA ALA A 112 -26.60 -1.62 -23.07
C ALA A 112 -27.95 -1.27 -22.43
N LEU A 113 -27.96 -0.38 -21.43
CA LEU A 113 -29.19 0.09 -20.78
C LEU A 113 -30.09 0.88 -21.72
N THR A 114 -29.50 1.71 -22.59
CA THR A 114 -30.24 2.45 -23.62
C THR A 114 -30.84 1.49 -24.66
N ALA A 115 -30.06 0.52 -25.14
CA ALA A 115 -30.56 -0.50 -26.07
C ALA A 115 -31.70 -1.33 -25.46
N ALA A 116 -31.61 -1.70 -24.18
CA ALA A 116 -32.66 -2.41 -23.46
C ALA A 116 -33.95 -1.58 -23.35
N LYS A 117 -33.83 -0.28 -23.05
CA LYS A 117 -34.95 0.66 -23.04
C LYS A 117 -35.62 0.76 -24.41
N ASP A 118 -34.84 0.94 -25.48
CA ASP A 118 -35.38 1.09 -26.84
C ASP A 118 -36.07 -0.19 -27.31
N ALA A 119 -35.50 -1.36 -27.00
CA ALA A 119 -36.12 -2.66 -27.27
C ALA A 119 -37.45 -2.83 -26.51
N ALA A 120 -37.52 -2.41 -25.24
CA ALA A 120 -38.75 -2.47 -24.45
C ALA A 120 -39.86 -1.60 -25.05
N VAL A 121 -39.52 -0.37 -25.50
CA VAL A 121 -40.46 0.53 -26.20
C VAL A 121 -40.95 -0.09 -27.50
N LEU A 122 -40.05 -0.72 -28.27
CA LEU A 122 -40.42 -1.38 -29.53
C LEU A 122 -41.37 -2.57 -29.29
N ILE A 123 -41.11 -3.39 -28.27
CA ILE A 123 -41.99 -4.51 -27.89
C ILE A 123 -43.38 -3.99 -27.50
N GLU A 124 -43.46 -2.96 -26.64
CA GLU A 124 -44.74 -2.36 -26.23
C GLU A 124 -45.52 -1.86 -27.46
N ASN A 125 -44.85 -1.14 -28.36
CA ASN A 125 -45.46 -0.62 -29.59
C ASN A 125 -45.96 -1.74 -30.51
N LYS A 126 -45.16 -2.80 -30.71
CA LYS A 126 -45.52 -3.93 -31.59
C LYS A 126 -46.66 -4.77 -31.02
N LEU A 127 -46.71 -4.98 -29.71
CA LEU A 127 -47.84 -5.65 -29.06
C LEU A 127 -49.12 -4.80 -29.12
N ALA A 128 -49.00 -3.48 -28.97
CA ALA A 128 -50.13 -2.57 -29.14
C ALA A 128 -50.64 -2.56 -30.59
N GLU A 129 -49.75 -2.59 -31.58
CA GLU A 129 -50.09 -2.73 -32.99
C GLU A 129 -50.79 -4.07 -33.28
N LEU A 130 -50.22 -5.18 -32.81
CA LEU A 130 -50.81 -6.51 -32.97
C LEU A 130 -52.23 -6.56 -32.39
N ARG A 131 -52.43 -6.02 -31.19
CA ARG A 131 -53.75 -5.95 -30.55
C ARG A 131 -54.78 -5.18 -31.39
N ARG A 132 -54.38 -4.08 -32.04
CA ARG A 132 -55.28 -3.31 -32.93
C ARG A 132 -55.70 -4.15 -34.14
N LEU A 133 -54.79 -4.96 -34.67
CA LEU A 133 -55.04 -5.79 -35.86
C LEU A 133 -55.85 -7.05 -35.54
N SER A 134 -55.57 -7.73 -34.42
CA SER A 134 -56.19 -9.00 -34.05
C SER A 134 -57.48 -8.85 -33.24
N GLY A 135 -57.77 -7.64 -32.71
CA GLY A 135 -58.88 -7.42 -31.78
C GLY A 135 -58.66 -8.00 -30.37
N GLY A 136 -57.50 -8.59 -30.10
CA GLY A 136 -57.19 -9.26 -28.83
C GLY A 136 -55.68 -9.27 -28.52
N GLY A 137 -55.33 -9.24 -27.23
CA GLY A 137 -53.92 -9.25 -26.83
C GLY A 137 -53.69 -8.73 -25.41
N PRO A 138 -52.44 -8.71 -24.94
CA PRO A 138 -52.11 -8.18 -23.62
C PRO A 138 -52.44 -6.69 -23.53
N MET A 139 -52.83 -6.24 -22.35
CA MET A 139 -52.96 -4.81 -22.04
C MET A 139 -51.57 -4.20 -21.83
N THR A 140 -51.40 -2.92 -22.13
CA THR A 140 -50.15 -2.18 -21.94
C THR A 140 -49.57 -2.36 -20.54
N GLU A 141 -50.42 -2.27 -19.50
CA GLU A 141 -50.01 -2.49 -18.11
C GLU A 141 -49.45 -3.90 -17.86
N SER A 142 -50.07 -4.92 -18.46
CA SER A 142 -49.59 -6.31 -18.36
C SER A 142 -48.23 -6.48 -19.03
N VAL A 143 -48.01 -5.84 -20.18
CA VAL A 143 -46.71 -5.84 -20.87
C VAL A 143 -45.64 -5.20 -19.99
N ARG A 144 -45.92 -4.02 -19.41
CA ARG A 144 -44.98 -3.30 -18.54
C ARG A 144 -44.61 -4.09 -17.29
N VAL A 145 -45.59 -4.71 -16.62
CA VAL A 145 -45.33 -5.57 -15.43
C VAL A 145 -44.42 -6.74 -15.80
N ASN A 146 -44.66 -7.41 -16.93
CA ASN A 146 -43.85 -8.55 -17.34
C ASN A 146 -42.45 -8.13 -17.80
N LEU A 147 -42.31 -7.00 -18.50
CA LEU A 147 -40.99 -6.44 -18.85
C LEU A 147 -40.20 -6.05 -17.59
N CYS A 148 -40.85 -5.44 -16.60
CA CYS A 148 -40.22 -5.12 -15.31
C CYS A 148 -39.72 -6.39 -14.61
N ARG A 149 -40.55 -7.44 -14.53
CA ARG A 149 -40.13 -8.74 -13.97
C ARG A 149 -38.96 -9.34 -14.73
N ALA A 150 -38.95 -9.28 -16.06
CA ALA A 150 -37.85 -9.79 -16.87
C ALA A 150 -36.53 -9.06 -16.56
N VAL A 151 -36.56 -7.73 -16.42
CA VAL A 151 -35.37 -6.94 -16.03
C VAL A 151 -34.91 -7.30 -14.62
N VAL A 152 -35.82 -7.42 -13.65
CA VAL A 152 -35.48 -7.82 -12.28
C VAL A 152 -34.86 -9.22 -12.25
N SER A 153 -35.45 -10.18 -12.98
CA SER A 153 -34.92 -11.54 -13.10
C SER A 153 -33.54 -11.57 -13.76
N ALA A 154 -33.31 -10.77 -14.80
CA ALA A 154 -32.02 -10.67 -15.47
C ALA A 154 -30.92 -10.11 -14.55
N ASN A 155 -31.28 -9.26 -13.59
CA ASN A 155 -30.37 -8.68 -12.61
C ASN A 155 -30.22 -9.50 -11.32
N MET A 156 -30.91 -10.63 -11.17
CA MET A 156 -30.74 -11.49 -9.99
C MET A 156 -29.28 -11.94 -9.88
N PHE A 157 -28.73 -11.88 -8.66
CA PHE A 157 -27.33 -12.21 -8.35
C PHE A 157 -26.27 -11.27 -8.93
N SER A 158 -26.69 -10.17 -9.55
CA SER A 158 -25.79 -9.06 -9.91
C SER A 158 -25.73 -8.03 -8.77
N PRO A 159 -24.71 -7.15 -8.73
CA PRO A 159 -24.69 -6.02 -7.81
C PRO A 159 -25.70 -4.91 -8.18
N LEU A 160 -26.44 -5.06 -9.29
CA LEU A 160 -27.37 -4.05 -9.77
C LEU A 160 -28.69 -4.09 -9.01
N HIS A 161 -29.06 -2.94 -8.44
CA HIS A 161 -30.32 -2.76 -7.75
C HIS A 161 -31.28 -2.02 -8.66
N THR A 162 -32.44 -2.63 -8.93
CA THR A 162 -33.48 -2.00 -9.75
C THR A 162 -34.47 -1.29 -8.83
N VAL A 163 -34.48 0.04 -8.88
CA VAL A 163 -35.41 0.90 -8.14
C VAL A 163 -36.04 1.93 -9.08
N VAL A 164 -37.24 2.38 -8.76
CA VAL A 164 -37.89 3.47 -9.51
C VAL A 164 -37.36 4.79 -8.96
N LEU A 165 -36.73 5.59 -9.82
CA LEU A 165 -36.10 6.87 -9.46
C LEU A 165 -36.93 8.06 -9.97
N ALA A 166 -36.99 9.12 -9.16
CA ALA A 166 -37.53 10.40 -9.60
C ALA A 166 -36.67 11.00 -10.73
N PRO A 167 -37.23 11.85 -11.62
CA PRO A 167 -36.50 12.35 -12.78
C PRO A 167 -35.15 13.02 -12.46
N ASP A 168 -35.06 13.71 -11.33
CA ASP A 168 -33.89 14.42 -10.81
C ASP A 168 -32.82 13.50 -10.21
N GLU A 169 -33.20 12.29 -9.80
CA GLU A 169 -32.29 11.27 -9.25
C GLU A 169 -31.65 10.38 -10.32
N ARG A 170 -32.12 10.49 -11.58
CA ARG A 170 -31.64 9.65 -12.68
C ARG A 170 -30.22 10.07 -13.08
N THR A 171 -29.30 9.14 -12.97
CA THR A 171 -27.90 9.32 -13.37
C THR A 171 -27.45 8.15 -14.24
N THR A 172 -26.55 8.40 -15.18
CA THR A 172 -25.93 7.34 -15.97
C THR A 172 -24.69 6.81 -15.27
N VAL A 173 -24.23 5.61 -15.65
CA VAL A 173 -23.01 5.03 -15.07
C VAL A 173 -21.81 5.92 -15.38
N GLN A 174 -21.74 6.49 -16.58
CA GLN A 174 -20.68 7.43 -16.97
C GLN A 174 -20.64 8.69 -16.09
N MET A 175 -21.81 9.22 -15.70
CA MET A 175 -21.89 10.38 -14.80
C MET A 175 -21.34 10.06 -13.39
N LEU A 176 -21.44 8.81 -12.95
CA LEU A 176 -20.89 8.34 -11.67
C LEU A 176 -19.39 8.02 -11.75
N THR A 177 -18.94 7.39 -12.83
CA THR A 177 -17.52 6.99 -12.97
C THR A 177 -16.60 8.17 -13.24
N THR A 178 -17.09 9.24 -13.90
CA THR A 178 -16.26 10.40 -14.25
C THR A 178 -15.66 11.13 -13.03
N PRO A 179 -16.42 11.47 -11.96
CA PRO A 179 -15.86 12.06 -10.76
C PRO A 179 -14.88 11.14 -10.03
N TRP A 180 -15.15 9.83 -9.97
CA TRP A 180 -14.26 8.85 -9.35
C TRP A 180 -12.94 8.75 -10.12
N GLY A 181 -13.01 8.63 -11.45
CA GLY A 181 -11.85 8.64 -12.32
C GLY A 181 -11.01 9.91 -12.17
N ARG A 182 -11.65 11.08 -12.07
CA ARG A 182 -10.94 12.35 -11.80
C ARG A 182 -10.17 12.33 -10.48
N SER A 183 -10.79 11.86 -9.40
CA SER A 183 -10.14 11.76 -8.09
C SER A 183 -8.89 10.86 -8.15
N ILE A 184 -9.01 9.70 -8.80
CA ILE A 184 -7.91 8.75 -8.94
C ILE A 184 -6.80 9.32 -9.84
N ARG A 185 -7.15 9.96 -10.96
CA ARG A 185 -6.15 10.62 -11.83
C ARG A 185 -5.41 11.75 -11.12
N ASN A 186 -6.07 12.52 -10.25
CA ASN A 186 -5.40 13.55 -9.43
C ASN A 186 -4.40 12.92 -8.47
N TRP A 187 -4.75 11.80 -7.84
CA TRP A 187 -3.82 11.06 -6.99
C TRP A 187 -2.64 10.50 -7.80
N ILE A 188 -2.88 9.88 -8.96
CA ILE A 188 -1.85 9.39 -9.87
C ILE A 188 -0.90 10.53 -10.25
N ALA A 189 -1.45 11.69 -10.65
CA ALA A 189 -0.68 12.87 -11.01
C ALA A 189 0.18 13.38 -9.84
N GLY A 190 -0.31 13.32 -8.60
CA GLY A 190 0.50 13.64 -7.42
C GLY A 190 1.67 12.66 -7.21
N VAL A 191 1.43 11.37 -7.39
CA VAL A 191 2.46 10.32 -7.21
C VAL A 191 3.51 10.36 -8.34
N LEU A 192 3.11 10.61 -9.58
CA LEU A 192 4.01 10.65 -10.74
C LEU A 192 4.61 12.04 -10.99
N GLY A 193 3.93 13.12 -10.64
CA GLY A 193 4.45 14.49 -10.74
C GLY A 193 5.67 14.72 -9.85
N THR A 194 5.65 14.14 -8.65
CA THR A 194 6.81 14.13 -7.73
C THR A 194 8.00 13.32 -8.25
N GLU A 195 7.83 12.49 -9.29
CA GLU A 195 8.94 11.82 -9.99
C GLU A 195 9.65 12.79 -10.94
N LYS A 196 8.91 13.53 -11.77
CA LYS A 196 9.49 14.52 -12.70
C LYS A 196 10.25 15.63 -11.97
N GLU A 197 9.75 16.08 -10.82
CA GLU A 197 10.43 17.08 -9.99
C GLU A 197 11.70 16.54 -9.33
N ARG A 198 11.78 15.23 -9.03
CA ARG A 198 12.98 14.59 -8.49
C ARG A 198 14.01 14.23 -9.54
N GLU A 199 13.60 13.99 -10.79
CA GLU A 199 14.52 13.77 -11.91
C GLU A 199 15.13 15.07 -12.43
N ALA A 200 14.46 16.20 -12.20
CA ALA A 200 14.93 17.53 -12.59
C ALA A 200 15.83 18.24 -11.55
N ALA A 201 15.95 17.68 -10.33
CA ALA A 201 16.71 18.22 -9.21
C ALA A 201 18.00 17.42 -8.97
#